data_AF-A0A7H5ERU9-F1
#
_entry.id   AF-A0A7H5ERU9-F1
#
_cell.length_a   1.000
_cell.length_b   1.000
_cell.length_c   1.000
_cell.angle_alpha   90.00
_cell.angle_beta   90.00
_cell.angle_gamma   90.00
#
_symmetry.space_group_name_H-M   'P 1'
#
loop_
_entity.id
_entity.type
_entity.pdbx_description
1 polymer ?
#
loop_
_entity_poly.entity_id
_entity_poly.type
_entity_poly.pdbx_seq_one_letter_code
_entity_poly.pdbx_strand_id
1 'polypeptide(L)'
;MYRFLLLLGVITATSICFWTGASWWSPALAAAALGFLLPVWKRGGFWYAFLGGLITYGVYTGYLHFDSEGALTDRLAVTFGFSSGWALVGVTAVWGAITTGLGGFCGASLRRAVRGRNSPDKAAVGGDL
;
A
#
# COMPACT_ATOMS: atom_id res chain seq x y z
N MET A 1 -1.19 -18.72 -9.04
CA MET A 1 0.03 -18.01 -9.48
C MET A 1 -0.14 -16.49 -9.59
N TYR A 2 -1.25 -15.96 -10.12
CA TYR A 2 -1.49 -14.50 -10.26
C TYR A 2 -1.41 -13.66 -8.96
N ARG A 3 -1.76 -14.24 -7.81
CA ARG A 3 -1.71 -13.58 -6.49
C ARG A 3 -0.28 -13.28 -6.02
N PHE A 4 0.67 -14.15 -6.36
CA PHE A 4 2.08 -13.97 -6.00
C PHE A 4 2.73 -12.86 -6.83
N LEU A 5 2.42 -12.79 -8.13
CA LEU A 5 2.85 -11.72 -9.02
C LEU A 5 2.32 -10.35 -8.61
N LEU A 6 1.12 -10.28 -8.02
CA LEU A 6 0.57 -9.03 -7.48
C LEU A 6 1.31 -8.56 -6.23
N LEU A 7 1.59 -9.49 -5.32
CA LEU A 7 2.40 -9.21 -4.13
C LEU A 7 3.79 -8.72 -4.54
N LEU A 8 4.43 -9.43 -5.46
CA LEU A 8 5.74 -9.09 -5.98
C LEU A 8 5.72 -7.74 -6.70
N GLY A 9 4.69 -7.48 -7.51
CA GLY A 9 4.49 -6.18 -8.18
C GLY A 9 4.34 -5.02 -7.20
N VAL A 10 3.53 -5.18 -6.15
CA VAL A 10 3.38 -4.17 -5.08
C VAL A 10 4.73 -3.96 -4.39
N ILE A 11 5.40 -5.02 -3.96
CA ILE A 11 6.71 -4.96 -3.29
C ILE A 11 7.71 -4.21 -4.17
N THR A 12 7.86 -4.60 -5.44
CA THR A 12 8.80 -3.94 -6.36
C THR A 12 8.47 -2.46 -6.57
N ALA A 13 7.18 -2.09 -6.72
CA ALA A 13 6.80 -0.71 -6.93
C ALA A 13 7.02 0.15 -5.68
N THR A 14 6.76 -0.39 -4.49
CA THR A 14 7.08 0.30 -3.23
C THR A 14 8.59 0.38 -2.98
N SER A 15 9.37 -0.66 -3.29
CA SER A 15 10.83 -0.63 -3.20
C SER A 15 11.46 0.39 -4.15
N ILE A 16 10.93 0.53 -5.37
CA ILE A 16 11.40 1.55 -6.32
C ILE A 16 11.11 2.97 -5.78
N CYS A 17 9.96 3.21 -5.15
CA CYS A 17 9.66 4.51 -4.53
C CYS A 17 10.62 4.87 -3.39
N PHE A 18 11.05 3.88 -2.61
CA PHE A 18 12.08 4.09 -1.58
C PHE A 18 13.44 4.41 -2.20
N TRP A 19 13.79 3.75 -3.29
CA TRP A 19 15.05 3.97 -3.99
C TRP A 19 15.13 5.37 -4.62
N THR A 20 14.01 5.93 -5.08
CA THR A 20 13.97 7.28 -5.67
C THR A 20 13.96 8.41 -4.63
N GLY A 21 14.05 8.09 -3.32
CA GLY A 21 13.94 9.08 -2.25
C GLY A 21 12.58 9.76 -2.21
N ALA A 22 11.56 9.15 -2.82
CA ALA A 22 10.26 9.76 -2.94
C ALA A 22 9.58 9.82 -1.56
N SER A 23 8.84 10.91 -1.33
CA SER A 23 8.19 11.16 -0.03
C SER A 23 7.31 9.99 0.40
N TRP A 24 7.10 9.85 1.72
CA TRP A 24 6.36 8.77 2.39
C TRP A 24 4.96 8.43 1.83
N TRP A 25 4.33 9.30 1.04
CA TRP A 25 3.05 9.04 0.34
C TRP A 25 3.19 8.32 -1.01
N SER A 26 4.38 8.28 -1.59
CA SER A 26 4.66 7.69 -2.91
C SER A 26 4.35 6.20 -3.01
N PRO A 27 4.63 5.37 -1.98
CA PRO A 27 4.23 3.96 -1.94
C PRO A 27 2.71 3.76 -2.05
N ALA A 28 1.90 4.66 -1.49
CA ALA A 28 0.44 4.59 -1.58
C ALA A 28 -0.07 4.91 -2.99
N LEU A 29 0.55 5.88 -3.68
CA LEU A 29 0.25 6.19 -5.09
C LEU A 29 0.63 5.05 -6.03
N ALA A 30 1.79 4.43 -5.81
CA ALA A 30 2.22 3.25 -6.58
C ALA A 30 1.25 2.07 -6.40
N ALA A 31 0.82 1.82 -5.16
CA ALA A 31 -0.20 0.80 -4.86
C ALA A 31 -1.55 1.12 -5.52
N ALA A 32 -1.96 2.39 -5.54
CA ALA A 32 -3.18 2.84 -6.21
C ALA A 32 -3.12 2.65 -7.73
N ALA A 33 -1.99 3.00 -8.36
CA ALA A 33 -1.77 2.81 -9.80
C ALA A 33 -1.82 1.32 -10.18
N LEU A 34 -1.19 0.45 -9.38
CA LEU A 34 -1.25 -1.01 -9.56
C LEU A 34 -2.66 -1.58 -9.34
N GLY A 35 -3.38 -1.09 -8.33
CA GLY A 35 -4.78 -1.45 -8.07
C GLY A 35 -5.72 -1.02 -9.19
N PHE A 36 -5.41 0.08 -9.87
CA PHE A 36 -6.13 0.52 -11.06
C PHE A 36 -5.81 -0.34 -12.29
N LEU A 37 -4.53 -0.62 -12.54
CA LEU A 37 -4.07 -1.30 -13.76
C LEU A 37 -4.44 -2.79 -13.79
N LEU A 38 -4.34 -3.52 -12.66
CA LEU A 38 -4.47 -4.99 -12.65
C LEU A 38 -5.89 -5.49 -12.28
N PRO A 39 -6.65 -6.16 -13.19
CA PRO A 39 -8.06 -6.52 -13.01
C PRO A 39 -8.34 -7.64 -12.01
N VAL A 40 -7.38 -8.02 -11.17
CA VAL A 40 -7.47 -9.21 -10.31
C VAL A 40 -8.19 -8.91 -8.97
N TRP A 41 -8.50 -7.64 -8.70
CA TRP A 41 -9.09 -7.17 -7.45
C TRP A 41 -10.62 -7.40 -7.36
N LYS A 42 -11.07 -8.67 -7.33
CA LYS A 42 -12.51 -8.97 -7.08
C LYS A 42 -12.89 -9.00 -5.59
N ARG A 43 -12.06 -9.50 -4.66
CA ARG A 43 -12.41 -9.52 -3.21
C ARG A 43 -11.25 -9.38 -2.19
N GLY A 44 -9.99 -9.56 -2.58
CA GLY A 44 -8.87 -9.65 -1.61
C GLY A 44 -7.74 -8.63 -1.77
N GLY A 45 -7.92 -7.60 -2.60
CA GLY A 45 -6.78 -6.75 -2.99
C GLY A 45 -6.20 -5.88 -1.88
N PHE A 46 -7.04 -5.43 -0.92
CA PHE A 46 -6.57 -4.69 0.26
C PHE A 46 -5.49 -5.47 1.02
N TRP A 47 -5.71 -6.76 1.26
CA TRP A 47 -4.77 -7.59 2.00
C TRP A 47 -3.43 -7.75 1.27
N TYR A 48 -3.42 -7.81 -0.06
CA TYR A 48 -2.19 -7.94 -0.81
C TYR A 48 -1.37 -6.64 -0.83
N ALA A 49 -2.03 -5.48 -0.97
CA ALA A 49 -1.36 -4.18 -0.89
C ALA A 49 -0.87 -3.85 0.53
N PHE A 50 -1.64 -4.28 1.54
CA PHE A 50 -1.24 -4.18 2.94
C PHE A 50 -0.03 -5.07 3.23
N LEU A 51 -0.08 -6.36 2.86
CA LEU A 51 0.98 -7.30 3.16
C LEU A 51 2.28 -6.95 2.41
N GLY A 52 2.17 -6.49 1.17
CA GLY A 52 3.32 -5.98 0.41
C GLY A 52 3.95 -4.73 1.06
N GLY A 53 3.12 -3.80 1.54
CA GLY A 53 3.59 -2.64 2.28
C GLY A 53 4.22 -2.98 3.62
N LEU A 54 3.60 -3.89 4.39
CA LEU A 54 4.09 -4.37 5.68
C LEU A 54 5.49 -4.99 5.54
N ILE A 55 5.67 -5.87 4.55
CA ILE A 55 6.96 -6.51 4.28
C ILE A 55 7.98 -5.46 3.85
N THR A 56 7.63 -4.58 2.91
CA THR A 56 8.57 -3.60 2.36
C THR A 56 9.01 -2.59 3.43
N TYR A 57 8.06 -1.99 4.14
CA TYR A 57 8.38 -1.06 5.22
C TYR A 57 9.08 -1.76 6.39
N GLY A 58 8.62 -2.95 6.81
CA GLY A 58 9.24 -3.68 7.91
C GLY A 58 10.68 -4.11 7.63
N VAL A 59 10.98 -4.57 6.41
CA VAL A 59 12.36 -4.88 6.00
C VAL A 59 13.20 -3.62 5.91
N TYR A 60 12.66 -2.54 5.34
CA TYR A 60 13.40 -1.28 5.21
C TYR A 60 13.71 -0.62 6.56
N THR A 61 12.73 -0.51 7.46
CA THR A 61 12.92 0.08 8.79
C THR A 61 13.74 -0.84 9.68
N GLY A 62 13.61 -2.16 9.54
CA GLY A 62 14.48 -3.14 10.20
C GLY A 62 15.93 -3.03 9.74
N TYR A 63 16.18 -2.90 8.43
CA TYR A 63 17.51 -2.62 7.90
C TYR A 63 18.09 -1.32 8.49
N LEU A 64 17.30 -0.24 8.51
CA LEU A 64 17.71 1.05 9.06
C LEU A 64 18.04 0.98 10.56
N HIS A 65 17.30 0.15 11.31
CA HIS A 65 17.55 -0.10 12.72
C HIS A 65 18.89 -0.80 12.95
N PHE A 66 19.21 -1.82 12.15
CA PHE A 66 20.51 -2.50 12.21
C PHE A 66 21.66 -1.61 11.78
N ASP A 67 21.49 -0.84 10.71
CA ASP A 67 22.51 0.08 10.17
C ASP A 67 22.86 1.21 11.16
N SER A 68 21.87 1.64 11.95
CA SER A 68 22.05 2.68 12.97
C SER A 68 22.44 2.15 14.35
N GLU A 69 22.69 0.84 14.50
CA GLU A 69 22.89 0.15 15.80
C GLU A 69 21.78 0.46 16.83
N GLY A 70 20.57 0.79 16.37
CA GLY A 70 19.46 1.22 17.22
C GLY A 70 19.52 2.66 17.74
N ALA A 71 20.61 3.42 17.53
CA ALA A 71 20.81 4.74 18.12
C ALA A 71 19.73 5.77 17.76
N LEU A 72 19.26 5.76 16.51
CA LEU A 72 18.21 6.66 16.04
C LEU A 72 16.82 6.24 16.56
N THR A 73 16.53 4.95 16.44
CA THR A 73 15.25 4.34 16.83
C THR A 73 15.02 4.36 18.33
N ASP A 74 16.06 4.20 19.15
CA ASP A 74 15.94 4.25 20.61
C ASP A 74 15.72 5.68 21.11
N ARG A 75 16.39 6.67 20.49
CA ARG A 75 16.12 8.09 20.77
C ARG A 75 14.69 8.49 20.39
N LEU A 76 14.22 8.05 19.23
CA LEU A 76 12.85 8.26 18.80
C LEU A 76 11.86 7.51 19.70
N ALA A 77 12.15 6.27 20.11
CA ALA A 77 11.32 5.50 21.01
C ALA A 77 11.12 6.24 22.34
N VAL A 78 12.20 6.75 22.95
CA VAL A 78 12.11 7.56 24.19
C VAL A 78 11.26 8.82 23.98
N THR A 79 11.42 9.51 22.85
CA THR A 79 10.65 10.73 22.52
C THR A 79 9.16 10.46 22.38
N PHE A 80 8.79 9.30 21.82
CA PHE A 80 7.40 8.88 21.64
C PHE A 80 6.85 8.05 22.83
N GLY A 81 7.65 7.83 23.88
CA GLY A 81 7.25 7.08 25.07
C GLY A 81 7.23 5.55 24.91
N PHE A 82 7.88 5.01 23.88
CA PHE A 82 8.05 3.57 23.68
C PHE A 82 9.27 3.03 24.43
N SER A 83 9.17 1.80 24.96
CA SER A 83 10.25 1.14 25.70
C SER A 83 11.34 0.50 24.82
N SER A 84 11.13 0.42 23.50
CA SER A 84 12.05 -0.25 22.58
C SER A 84 11.99 0.35 21.17
N GLY A 85 13.14 0.55 20.54
CA GLY A 85 13.25 0.92 19.12
C GLY A 85 12.54 -0.07 18.18
N TRP A 86 12.45 -1.35 18.54
CA TRP A 86 11.71 -2.36 17.77
C TRP A 86 10.21 -2.15 17.75
N ALA A 87 9.63 -1.60 18.84
CA ALA A 87 8.22 -1.23 18.85
C ALA A 87 7.94 -0.11 17.84
N LEU A 88 8.87 0.84 17.73
CA LEU A 88 8.78 1.93 16.76
C LEU A 88 8.89 1.41 15.31
N VAL A 89 9.77 0.45 15.05
CA VAL A 89 9.90 -0.27 13.76
C VAL A 89 8.60 -0.95 13.38
N GLY A 90 7.96 -1.64 14.34
CA GLY A 90 6.66 -2.28 14.13
C GLY A 90 5.55 -1.27 13.82
N VAL A 91 5.47 -0.17 14.56
CA VAL A 91 4.48 0.89 14.32
C VAL A 91 4.66 1.52 12.94
N THR A 92 5.90 1.82 12.53
CA THR A 92 6.17 2.36 11.19
C THR A 92 5.84 1.36 10.08
N ALA A 93 6.12 0.07 10.29
CA ALA A 93 5.74 -0.98 9.34
C ALA A 93 4.21 -1.07 9.16
N VAL A 94 3.45 -1.05 10.27
CA VAL A 94 1.99 -1.05 10.23
C VAL A 94 1.45 0.23 9.58
N TRP A 95 2.04 1.39 9.88
CA TRP A 95 1.65 2.66 9.29
C TRP A 95 1.83 2.67 7.77
N GLY A 96 2.97 2.20 7.29
CA GLY A 96 3.26 2.01 5.87
C GLY A 96 2.31 1.02 5.20
N ALA A 97 2.02 -0.11 5.86
CA ALA A 97 1.09 -1.11 5.38
C ALA A 97 -0.34 -0.59 5.23
N ILE A 98 -0.81 0.24 6.17
CA ILE A 98 -2.13 0.88 6.10
C ILE A 98 -2.19 1.85 4.91
N THR A 99 -1.15 2.68 4.73
CA THR A 99 -1.12 3.65 3.63
C THR A 99 -1.09 2.97 2.25
N THR A 100 -0.28 1.93 2.08
CA THR A 100 -0.27 1.16 0.82
C THR A 100 -1.55 0.36 0.61
N GLY A 101 -2.12 -0.21 1.69
CA GLY A 101 -3.39 -0.94 1.67
C GLY A 101 -4.55 -0.06 1.21
N LEU A 102 -4.67 1.14 1.79
CA LEU A 102 -5.66 2.15 1.40
C LEU A 102 -5.45 2.65 -0.03
N GLY A 103 -4.20 2.89 -0.44
CA GLY A 103 -3.85 3.26 -1.80
C GLY A 103 -4.34 2.23 -2.82
N GLY A 104 -4.02 0.96 -2.60
CA GLY A 104 -4.51 -0.13 -3.46
C GLY A 104 -6.04 -0.26 -3.46
N PHE A 105 -6.70 -0.11 -2.31
CA PHE A 105 -8.16 -0.14 -2.22
C PHE A 105 -8.82 1.01 -2.99
N CYS A 106 -8.24 2.21 -2.93
CA CYS A 106 -8.69 3.38 -3.70
C CYS A 106 -8.57 3.12 -5.20
N GLY A 107 -7.42 2.63 -5.67
CA GLY A 107 -7.20 2.30 -7.09
C GLY A 107 -8.19 1.28 -7.65
N ALA A 108 -8.50 0.23 -6.87
CA ALA A 108 -9.47 -0.78 -7.27
C ALA A 108 -10.93 -0.28 -7.23
N SER A 109 -11.27 0.58 -6.26
CA SER A 109 -12.59 1.20 -6.17
C SER A 109 -12.83 2.18 -7.32
N LEU A 110 -11.82 2.99 -7.66
CA LEU A 110 -11.86 3.89 -8.81
C LEU A 110 -12.06 3.13 -10.12
N ARG A 111 -11.36 2.00 -10.31
CA ARG A 111 -11.57 1.14 -11.48
C ARG A 111 -13.00 0.62 -11.57
N ARG A 112 -13.60 0.19 -10.46
CA ARG A 112 -14.99 -0.30 -10.41
C ARG A 112 -15.97 0.82 -10.75
N ALA A 113 -15.75 2.03 -10.24
CA ALA A 113 -16.57 3.20 -10.56
C ALA A 113 -16.50 3.54 -12.05
N VAL A 114 -15.30 3.54 -12.66
CA VAL A 114 -15.11 3.81 -14.09
C VAL A 114 -15.75 2.73 -14.96
N ARG A 115 -15.63 1.44 -14.60
CA ARG A 115 -16.28 0.34 -15.35
C ARG A 115 -17.79 0.31 -15.19
N GLY A 116 -18.33 0.62 -14.01
CA GLY A 116 -19.77 0.69 -13.76
C GLY A 116 -20.45 1.86 -14.50
N ARG A 117 -19.70 2.92 -14.81
CA ARG A 117 -20.19 4.07 -15.60
C ARG A 117 -20.41 3.77 -17.08
N ASN A 118 -19.91 2.64 -17.57
CA ASN A 118 -20.07 2.22 -18.97
C ASN A 118 -21.26 1.28 -19.22
N SER A 119 -22.09 1.01 -18.20
CA SER A 119 -23.36 0.29 -18.40
C SER A 119 -24.42 1.27 -18.94
N PRO A 120 -24.88 1.13 -20.20
CA PRO A 120 -25.86 2.05 -20.83
C PRO A 120 -27.29 1.95 -20.27
N ASP A 121 -27.49 1.33 -19.12
CA ASP A 121 -28.78 0.75 -18.70
C ASP A 121 -29.76 1.75 -18.06
N LYS A 122 -29.57 3.05 -18.30
CA LYS A 122 -30.54 4.09 -17.89
C LYS A 122 -31.08 4.95 -19.02
N ALA A 123 -30.62 4.72 -20.26
CA ALA A 123 -31.17 5.42 -21.42
C ALA A 123 -32.42 4.72 -22.01
N ALA A 124 -32.68 3.45 -21.66
CA ALA A 124 -33.75 2.66 -22.28
C ALA A 124 -35.08 2.62 -21.49
N VAL A 125 -35.14 3.12 -20.25
CA VAL A 125 -36.35 3.03 -19.40
C VAL A 125 -37.22 4.29 -19.45
N GLY A 126 -36.81 5.32 -20.20
CA GLY A 126 -37.58 6.56 -20.39
C GLY A 126 -38.35 6.64 -21.72
N GLY A 127 -38.43 5.55 -22.47
CA GLY A 127 -38.81 5.57 -23.89
C GLY A 127 -40.10 4.86 -24.28
N ASP A 128 -40.85 4.27 -23.34
CA ASP A 128 -42.12 3.60 -23.65
C ASP A 128 -43.26 4.25 -22.85
N LEU A 129 -43.69 5.42 -23.35
CA LEU A 129 -45.06 5.92 -23.25
C LEU A 129 -45.87 5.36 -24.42
#